data_AF-A0A959T856-F1
#
_entry.id   AF-A0A959T856-F1
#
_cell.length_a   1.000
_cell.length_b   1.000
_cell.length_c   1.000
_cell.angle_alpha   90.00
_cell.angle_beta   90.00
_cell.angle_gamma   90.00
#
_symmetry.space_group_name_H-M   'P 1'
#
loop_
_entity.id
_entity.type
_entity.pdbx_description
1 polymer ?
#
loop_
_entity_poly.entity_id
_entity_poly.type
_entity_poly.pdbx_seq_one_letter_code
_entity_poly.pdbx_strand_id
1 'polypeptide(L)'
;MSRSNRLLYIREPFHLEHDPGICKARFRHWFTYITGENEDGYVNALRDMVEMRYSWWRAFLHDPAPARWRDKARRYLVHRQARKQGVMPLVKDPLALFSTEWLADPLGLRPIVLIRHPAAFAGSLKGKNWTHPFSHFLEQPLLMRDHLAPYEAEIRAFAEREHDIIDQAGLLWKLIHHMVAGYRARHPEWAFVRHEDLSNDPLEGFSKLFQHVGVP
;
A
#
# COMPACT_ATOMS: atom_id res chain seq x y z
N MET A 1 0.26 15.96 9.37
CA MET A 1 1.53 15.37 8.89
C MET A 1 2.53 15.48 10.03
N SER A 2 2.81 14.38 10.72
CA SER A 2 3.97 14.30 11.61
C SER A 2 5.22 14.42 10.75
N ARG A 3 6.10 15.39 11.05
CA ARG A 3 7.35 15.63 10.32
C ARG A 3 8.50 15.22 11.21
N SER A 4 9.15 14.11 10.88
CA SER A 4 10.60 14.04 11.07
C SER A 4 11.22 14.82 9.92
N ASN A 5 12.25 15.64 10.17
CA ASN A 5 12.92 16.43 9.12
C ASN A 5 13.54 15.57 7.99
N ARG A 6 13.51 14.23 8.12
CA ARG A 6 14.14 13.28 7.22
C ARG A 6 13.17 12.37 6.46
N LEU A 7 11.87 12.37 6.80
CA LEU A 7 10.86 11.53 6.16
C LEU A 7 9.68 12.34 5.61
N LEU A 8 9.22 11.98 4.41
CA LEU A 8 7.97 12.47 3.84
C LEU A 8 6.95 11.34 3.77
N TYR A 9 5.89 11.44 4.58
CA TYR A 9 4.83 10.43 4.63
C TYR A 9 3.89 10.53 3.43
N ILE A 10 3.78 9.42 2.70
CA ILE A 10 2.89 9.20 1.56
C ILE A 10 1.84 8.18 1.98
N ARG A 11 0.56 8.58 1.93
CA ARG A 11 -0.56 7.76 2.39
C ARG A 11 -1.26 7.10 1.22
N GLU A 12 -1.29 5.77 1.25
CA GLU A 12 -2.21 4.90 0.52
C GLU A 12 -2.35 5.23 -0.99
N PRO A 13 -1.25 5.29 -1.77
CA PRO A 13 -1.29 5.58 -3.20
C PRO A 13 -2.08 4.55 -4.04
N PHE A 14 -2.21 3.30 -3.63
CA PHE A 14 -2.99 2.26 -4.30
C PHE A 14 -4.49 2.35 -3.99
N HIS A 15 -4.90 3.27 -3.12
CA HIS A 15 -6.31 3.54 -2.89
C HIS A 15 -6.96 4.05 -4.19
N LEU A 16 -8.19 3.61 -4.49
CA LEU A 16 -8.89 3.99 -5.72
C LEU A 16 -9.11 5.52 -5.81
N GLU A 17 -9.25 6.17 -4.66
CA GLU A 17 -9.46 7.63 -4.52
C GLU A 17 -8.23 8.40 -4.02
N HIS A 18 -7.02 7.95 -4.35
CA HIS A 18 -5.79 8.64 -3.95
C HIS A 18 -5.64 10.03 -4.61
N ASP A 19 -4.78 10.90 -4.05
CA ASP A 19 -4.49 12.22 -4.63
C ASP A 19 -3.67 12.08 -5.93
N PRO A 20 -4.23 12.44 -7.11
CA PRO A 20 -3.54 12.29 -8.39
C PRO A 20 -2.35 13.24 -8.57
N GLY A 21 -2.19 14.20 -7.67
CA GLY A 21 -0.99 15.01 -7.56
C GLY A 21 0.19 14.24 -6.95
N ILE A 22 -0.06 13.30 -6.05
CA ILE A 22 0.96 12.47 -5.40
C ILE A 22 1.35 11.30 -6.28
N CYS A 23 0.35 10.52 -6.72
CA CYS A 23 0.56 9.38 -7.61
C CYS A 23 -0.27 9.58 -8.87
N LYS A 24 0.34 9.39 -10.04
CA LYS A 24 -0.30 9.60 -11.34
C LYS A 24 -1.04 8.37 -11.86
N ALA A 25 -0.83 7.22 -11.23
CA ALA A 25 -1.36 5.94 -11.66
C ALA A 25 -2.87 5.90 -11.48
N ARG A 26 -3.57 5.06 -12.25
CA ARG A 26 -4.99 4.80 -12.05
C ARG A 26 -5.16 3.35 -11.69
N PHE A 27 -5.54 3.10 -10.44
CA PHE A 27 -5.84 1.77 -9.95
C PHE A 27 -7.31 1.47 -10.21
N ARG A 28 -7.60 0.34 -10.84
CA ARG A 28 -8.97 -0.11 -11.14
C ARG A 28 -9.51 -1.06 -10.07
N HIS A 29 -8.61 -1.80 -9.43
CA HIS A 29 -8.95 -2.85 -8.49
C HIS A 29 -8.32 -2.54 -7.13
N TRP A 30 -9.07 -2.83 -6.06
CA TRP A 30 -8.49 -2.95 -4.73
C TRP A 30 -7.40 -4.02 -4.77
N PHE A 31 -6.29 -3.77 -4.08
CA PHE A 31 -5.14 -4.67 -4.10
C PHE A 31 -4.60 -4.92 -5.52
N THR A 32 -4.41 -3.85 -6.30
CA THR A 32 -3.85 -3.96 -7.65
C THR A 32 -2.50 -4.67 -7.62
N TYR A 33 -2.36 -5.73 -8.41
CA TYR A 33 -1.14 -6.50 -8.59
C TYR A 33 -0.36 -6.04 -9.82
N ILE A 34 0.90 -5.68 -9.62
CA ILE A 34 1.82 -5.17 -10.64
C ILE A 34 3.03 -6.09 -10.69
N THR A 35 3.43 -6.39 -11.92
CA THR A 35 4.59 -7.21 -12.32
C THR A 35 5.24 -6.57 -13.54
N GLY A 36 6.38 -7.10 -13.99
CA GLY A 36 6.96 -6.68 -15.26
C GLY A 36 6.05 -6.90 -16.48
N GLU A 37 5.07 -7.79 -16.41
CA GLU A 37 4.13 -8.05 -17.53
C GLU A 37 3.02 -7.01 -17.66
N ASN A 38 2.73 -6.23 -16.61
CA ASN A 38 1.63 -5.26 -16.59
C ASN A 38 1.99 -3.92 -15.93
N GLU A 39 3.28 -3.59 -15.85
CA GLU A 39 3.78 -2.35 -15.25
C GLU A 39 3.50 -1.10 -16.09
N ASP A 40 3.09 -1.29 -17.34
CA ASP A 40 2.72 -0.22 -18.26
C ASP A 40 1.64 0.68 -17.66
N GLY A 41 1.98 1.97 -17.55
CA GLY A 41 1.11 2.99 -16.92
C GLY A 41 1.31 3.17 -15.41
N TYR A 42 2.00 2.25 -14.73
CA TYR A 42 2.30 2.35 -13.29
C TYR A 42 3.75 2.79 -13.02
N VAL A 43 4.73 2.22 -13.72
CA VAL A 43 6.16 2.41 -13.41
C VAL A 43 6.59 3.86 -13.31
N ASN A 44 6.25 4.68 -14.32
CA ASN A 44 6.61 6.10 -14.34
C ASN A 44 5.86 6.89 -13.28
N ALA A 45 4.59 6.54 -13.02
CA ALA A 45 3.77 7.22 -12.04
C ALA A 45 4.24 6.98 -10.60
N LEU A 46 4.57 5.73 -10.28
CA LEU A 46 5.07 5.35 -8.97
C LEU A 46 6.52 5.79 -8.77
N ARG A 47 7.36 5.76 -9.81
CA ARG A 47 8.71 6.36 -9.78
C ARG A 47 8.64 7.86 -9.51
N ASP A 48 7.79 8.59 -10.22
CA ASP A 48 7.57 10.01 -9.97
C ASP A 48 7.11 10.28 -8.52
N MET A 49 6.23 9.43 -7.98
CA MET A 49 5.77 9.54 -6.59
C MET A 49 6.92 9.34 -5.58
N VAL A 50 7.71 8.27 -5.73
CA VAL A 50 8.85 7.98 -4.85
C VAL A 50 9.91 9.07 -4.94
N GLU A 51 10.14 9.65 -6.13
CA GLU A 51 11.01 10.81 -6.34
C GLU A 51 10.38 12.16 -5.92
N MET A 52 9.20 12.15 -5.30
CA MET A 52 8.46 13.32 -4.83
C MET A 52 8.16 14.34 -5.93
N ARG A 53 7.94 13.88 -7.17
CA ARG A 53 7.56 14.71 -8.31
C ARG A 53 6.05 14.97 -8.32
N TYR A 54 5.63 15.84 -7.41
CA TYR A 54 4.22 16.22 -7.28
C TYR A 54 3.67 16.87 -8.56
N SER A 55 2.56 16.34 -9.08
CA SER A 55 1.89 16.84 -10.28
C SER A 55 0.80 17.86 -9.92
N TRP A 56 1.19 19.13 -9.83
CA TRP A 56 0.26 20.19 -9.51
C TRP A 56 -0.88 20.35 -10.53
N TRP A 57 -0.62 20.11 -11.82
CA TRP A 57 -1.63 20.15 -12.88
C TRP A 57 -2.72 19.09 -12.69
N ARG A 58 -2.33 17.84 -12.37
CA ARG A 58 -3.29 16.75 -12.14
C ARG A 58 -4.06 16.94 -10.84
N ALA A 59 -3.39 17.41 -9.80
CA ALA A 59 -4.06 17.83 -8.58
C ALA A 59 -5.12 18.90 -8.89
N PHE A 60 -4.79 19.91 -9.68
CA PHE A 60 -5.70 20.97 -10.08
C PHE A 60 -6.91 20.45 -10.87
N LEU A 61 -6.68 19.66 -11.92
CA LEU A 61 -7.75 19.08 -12.76
C LEU A 61 -8.72 18.20 -11.97
N HIS A 62 -8.24 17.49 -10.95
CA HIS A 62 -9.08 16.62 -10.12
C HIS A 62 -10.02 17.38 -9.18
N ASP A 63 -9.65 18.59 -8.75
CA ASP A 63 -10.42 19.37 -7.78
C ASP A 63 -10.22 20.87 -7.98
N PRO A 64 -10.86 21.49 -8.97
CA PRO A 64 -10.56 22.87 -9.35
C PRO A 64 -10.94 23.94 -8.30
N ALA A 65 -11.50 23.54 -7.15
CA ALA A 65 -12.01 24.43 -6.11
C ALA A 65 -10.97 25.50 -5.67
N PRO A 66 -11.26 26.81 -5.84
CA PRO A 66 -10.36 27.91 -5.48
C PRO A 66 -9.91 27.91 -4.03
N ALA A 67 -10.78 27.50 -3.11
CA ALA A 67 -10.49 27.41 -1.68
C ALA A 67 -9.30 26.46 -1.36
N ARG A 68 -9.00 25.50 -2.24
CA ARG A 68 -7.96 24.47 -2.03
C ARG A 68 -6.65 24.78 -2.76
N TRP A 69 -6.55 25.90 -3.47
CA TRP A 69 -5.34 26.26 -4.23
C TRP A 69 -4.12 26.47 -3.33
N ARG A 70 -4.31 27.11 -2.18
CA ARG A 70 -3.24 27.31 -1.18
C ARG A 70 -2.68 25.98 -0.70
N ASP A 71 -3.53 25.00 -0.44
CA ASP A 71 -3.10 23.66 -0.02
C ASP A 71 -2.33 22.92 -1.11
N LYS A 72 -2.75 23.02 -2.37
CA LYS A 72 -2.04 22.41 -3.51
C LYS A 72 -0.69 23.05 -3.76
N ALA A 73 -0.62 24.39 -3.75
CA ALA A 73 0.63 25.12 -3.86
C ALA A 73 1.58 24.76 -2.71
N ARG A 74 1.06 24.69 -1.47
CA ARG A 74 1.81 24.24 -0.31
C ARG A 74 2.31 22.81 -0.49
N ARG A 75 1.48 21.86 -0.95
CA ARG A 75 1.90 20.47 -1.22
C ARG A 75 3.02 20.43 -2.26
N TYR A 76 2.87 21.15 -3.37
CA TYR A 76 3.92 21.25 -4.40
C TYR A 76 5.24 21.76 -3.82
N LEU A 77 5.22 22.84 -3.04
CA LEU A 77 6.41 23.38 -2.39
C LEU A 77 7.04 22.40 -1.40
N VAL A 78 6.23 21.70 -0.60
CA VAL A 78 6.72 20.68 0.35
C VAL A 78 7.43 19.54 -0.37
N HIS A 79 6.82 18.99 -1.43
CA HIS A 79 7.44 17.91 -2.21
C HIS A 79 8.69 18.37 -2.94
N ARG A 80 8.67 19.58 -3.53
CA ARG A 80 9.83 20.17 -4.19
C ARG A 80 10.99 20.39 -3.21
N GLN A 81 10.69 20.88 -2.00
CA GLN A 81 11.69 21.07 -0.96
C GLN A 81 12.25 19.74 -0.45
N ALA A 82 11.38 18.76 -0.19
CA ALA A 82 11.77 17.42 0.25
C ALA A 82 12.67 16.73 -0.78
N ARG A 83 12.36 16.84 -2.07
CA ARG A 83 13.22 16.38 -3.17
C ARG A 83 14.59 17.06 -3.17
N LYS A 84 14.64 18.39 -3.01
CA LYS A 84 15.90 19.14 -2.94
C LYS A 84 16.76 18.75 -1.73
N GLN A 85 16.12 18.41 -0.61
CA GLN A 85 16.78 18.03 0.63
C GLN A 85 17.16 16.54 0.70
N GLY A 86 16.80 15.73 -0.31
CA GLY A 86 17.03 14.29 -0.28
C GLY A 86 16.27 13.60 0.87
N VAL A 87 15.11 14.13 1.25
CA VAL A 87 14.23 13.49 2.24
C VAL A 87 13.82 12.12 1.72
N MET A 88 13.67 11.14 2.61
CA MET A 88 13.27 9.79 2.23
C MET A 88 11.74 9.67 2.19
N PRO A 89 11.14 9.09 1.13
CA PRO A 89 9.71 8.82 1.10
C PRO A 89 9.37 7.65 2.03
N LEU A 90 8.35 7.82 2.87
CA LEU A 90 7.75 6.74 3.65
C LEU A 90 6.34 6.48 3.11
N VAL A 91 6.19 5.40 2.34
CA VAL A 91 4.91 4.99 1.78
C VAL A 91 4.24 4.00 2.73
N LYS A 92 3.05 4.33 3.23
CA LYS A 92 2.20 3.39 3.94
C LYS A 92 1.00 3.03 3.08
N ASP A 93 0.87 1.75 2.75
CA ASP A 93 -0.25 1.27 1.94
C ASP A 93 -0.53 -0.22 2.19
N PRO A 94 -1.69 -0.60 2.77
CA PRO A 94 -2.05 -2.01 2.90
C PRO A 94 -2.44 -2.64 1.56
N LEU A 95 -2.89 -1.85 0.57
CA LEU A 95 -3.37 -2.34 -0.72
C LEU A 95 -2.22 -2.68 -1.68
N ALA A 96 -1.04 -2.11 -1.43
CA ALA A 96 0.17 -2.39 -2.20
C ALA A 96 0.77 -3.79 -1.92
N LEU A 97 0.21 -4.55 -0.97
CA LEU A 97 0.81 -5.80 -0.50
C LEU A 97 1.12 -6.79 -1.63
N PHE A 98 0.19 -7.03 -2.54
CA PHE A 98 0.41 -7.98 -3.65
C PHE A 98 1.48 -7.49 -4.64
N SER A 99 1.69 -6.18 -4.74
CA SER A 99 2.70 -5.57 -5.60
C SER A 99 4.04 -5.32 -4.89
N THR A 100 4.24 -5.83 -3.67
CA THR A 100 5.38 -5.41 -2.83
C THR A 100 6.74 -5.83 -3.41
N GLU A 101 6.87 -7.01 -4.01
CA GLU A 101 8.11 -7.42 -4.70
C GLU A 101 8.42 -6.48 -5.87
N TRP A 102 7.43 -6.20 -6.72
CA TRP A 102 7.58 -5.24 -7.82
C TRP A 102 7.76 -3.79 -7.33
N LEU A 103 7.41 -3.45 -6.09
CA LEU A 103 7.74 -2.14 -5.52
C LEU A 103 9.18 -2.10 -4.99
N ALA A 104 9.71 -3.24 -4.53
CA ALA A 104 11.05 -3.36 -3.98
C ALA A 104 12.12 -3.24 -5.08
N ASP A 105 12.04 -4.04 -6.15
CA ASP A 105 13.16 -4.16 -7.10
C ASP A 105 13.27 -2.99 -8.12
N PRO A 106 12.22 -2.65 -8.90
CA PRO A 106 12.24 -1.59 -9.91
C PRO A 106 12.28 -0.17 -9.34
N LEU A 107 11.74 0.04 -8.12
CA LEU A 107 11.65 1.34 -7.46
C LEU A 107 12.61 1.49 -6.27
N GLY A 108 13.30 0.42 -5.86
CA GLY A 108 14.26 0.44 -4.75
C GLY A 108 13.61 0.69 -3.39
N LEU A 109 12.33 0.37 -3.22
CA LEU A 109 11.68 0.50 -1.91
C LEU A 109 12.15 -0.61 -0.98
N ARG A 110 12.13 -0.33 0.33
CA ARG A 110 12.52 -1.28 1.38
C ARG A 110 11.28 -1.67 2.16
N PRO A 111 10.70 -2.86 1.92
CA PRO A 111 9.44 -3.24 2.52
C PRO A 111 9.54 -3.43 4.04
N ILE A 112 8.51 -2.97 4.72
CA ILE A 112 8.21 -3.30 6.11
C ILE A 112 6.79 -3.88 6.12
N VAL A 113 6.67 -5.16 6.42
CA VAL A 113 5.41 -5.89 6.42
C VAL A 113 4.92 -6.03 7.85
N LEU A 114 3.82 -5.35 8.15
CA LEU A 114 3.16 -5.42 9.44
C LEU A 114 2.14 -6.57 9.45
N ILE A 115 2.31 -7.50 10.38
CA ILE A 115 1.45 -8.66 10.58
C ILE A 115 0.53 -8.38 11.75
N ARG A 116 -0.76 -8.69 11.61
CA ARG A 116 -1.75 -8.46 12.66
C ARG A 116 -2.59 -9.70 12.91
N HIS A 117 -2.94 -9.93 14.17
CA HIS A 117 -3.78 -11.05 14.58
C HIS A 117 -5.11 -11.09 13.79
N PRO A 118 -5.56 -12.28 13.31
CA PRO A 118 -6.76 -12.39 12.47
C PRO A 118 -8.03 -11.85 13.14
N ALA A 119 -8.23 -12.14 14.43
CA ALA A 119 -9.39 -11.60 15.16
C ALA A 119 -9.36 -10.06 15.28
N ALA A 120 -8.18 -9.46 15.44
CA ALA A 120 -8.04 -8.00 15.52
C ALA A 120 -8.24 -7.34 14.14
N PHE A 121 -7.84 -8.02 13.07
CA PHE A 121 -8.16 -7.62 11.69
C PHE A 121 -9.66 -7.66 11.44
N ALA A 122 -10.32 -8.80 11.69
CA ALA A 122 -11.76 -8.96 11.50
C ALA A 122 -12.58 -7.97 12.34
N GLY A 123 -12.23 -7.78 13.61
CA GLY A 123 -12.86 -6.77 14.47
C GLY A 123 -12.72 -5.34 13.92
N SER A 124 -11.57 -5.00 13.35
CA SER A 124 -11.35 -3.69 12.73
C SER A 124 -12.16 -3.48 11.45
N LEU A 125 -12.35 -4.52 10.62
CA LEU A 125 -13.17 -4.43 9.41
C LEU A 125 -14.65 -4.32 9.78
N LYS A 126 -15.12 -5.17 10.70
CA LYS A 126 -16.49 -5.13 11.23
C LYS A 126 -16.83 -3.77 11.85
N GLY A 127 -15.97 -3.24 12.71
CA GLY A 127 -16.22 -1.94 13.36
C GLY A 127 -16.29 -0.76 12.39
N LYS A 128 -15.71 -0.88 11.20
CA LYS A 128 -15.75 0.15 10.15
C LYS A 128 -16.75 -0.17 9.03
N ASN A 129 -17.41 -1.32 9.11
CA ASN A 129 -18.24 -1.88 8.04
C ASN A 129 -17.51 -1.88 6.67
N TRP A 130 -16.24 -2.30 6.67
CA TRP A 130 -15.42 -2.34 5.46
C TRP A 130 -15.44 -3.73 4.84
N THR A 131 -16.14 -3.85 3.71
CA THR A 131 -16.20 -5.06 2.87
C THR A 131 -15.12 -5.03 1.78
N HIS A 132 -14.96 -6.15 1.08
CA HIS A 132 -14.07 -6.24 -0.09
C HIS A 132 -14.78 -6.92 -1.26
N PRO A 133 -14.80 -6.30 -2.47
CA PRO A 133 -15.35 -6.95 -3.65
C PRO A 133 -14.38 -8.00 -4.19
N PHE A 134 -14.58 -9.27 -3.84
CA PHE A 134 -13.69 -10.38 -4.24
C PHE A 134 -13.60 -10.59 -5.76
N SER A 135 -14.54 -10.07 -6.55
CA SER A 135 -14.43 -10.06 -8.01
C SER A 135 -13.18 -9.32 -8.50
N HIS A 136 -12.72 -8.31 -7.76
CA HIS A 136 -11.51 -7.56 -8.07
C HIS A 136 -10.25 -8.45 -8.10
N PHE A 137 -10.23 -9.58 -7.40
CA PHE A 137 -9.13 -10.54 -7.54
C PHE A 137 -9.25 -11.37 -8.83
N LEU A 138 -10.45 -11.84 -9.16
CA LEU A 138 -10.71 -12.62 -10.38
C LEU A 138 -10.48 -11.78 -11.66
N GLU A 139 -10.74 -10.47 -11.58
CA GLU A 139 -10.49 -9.49 -12.64
C GLU A 139 -8.99 -9.18 -12.84
N GLN A 140 -8.10 -9.81 -12.08
CA GLN A 140 -6.65 -9.70 -12.18
C GLN A 140 -6.01 -11.05 -12.53
N PRO A 141 -5.99 -11.45 -13.82
CA PRO A 141 -5.52 -12.78 -14.22
C PRO A 141 -4.08 -13.10 -13.79
N LEU A 142 -3.17 -12.12 -13.79
CA LEU A 142 -1.80 -12.32 -13.34
C LEU A 142 -1.72 -12.61 -11.84
N LEU A 143 -2.54 -11.95 -11.03
CA LEU A 143 -2.59 -12.19 -9.58
C LEU A 143 -3.11 -13.61 -9.28
N MET A 144 -4.16 -14.00 -10.01
CA MET A 144 -4.71 -15.36 -9.92
C MET A 144 -3.67 -16.39 -10.36
N ARG A 145 -3.03 -16.20 -11.51
CA ARG A 145 -2.01 -17.12 -12.05
C ARG A 145 -0.83 -17.29 -11.09
N ASP A 146 -0.30 -16.18 -10.57
CA ASP A 146 0.98 -16.19 -9.86
C ASP A 146 0.85 -16.61 -8.39
N HIS A 147 -0.25 -16.21 -7.73
CA HIS A 147 -0.35 -16.36 -6.27
C HIS A 147 -1.68 -16.94 -5.79
N LEU A 148 -2.81 -16.61 -6.42
CA LEU A 148 -4.13 -16.90 -5.85
C LEU A 148 -4.88 -18.09 -6.48
N ALA A 149 -4.30 -18.78 -7.47
CA ALA A 149 -4.89 -19.94 -8.12
C ALA A 149 -5.37 -21.03 -7.13
N PRO A 150 -4.63 -21.36 -6.05
CA PRO A 150 -5.11 -22.35 -5.07
C PRO A 150 -6.41 -21.96 -4.35
N TYR A 151 -6.77 -20.68 -4.36
CA TYR A 151 -7.96 -20.15 -3.69
C TYR A 151 -9.07 -19.74 -4.65
N GLU A 152 -8.94 -20.01 -5.96
CA GLU A 152 -9.88 -19.53 -6.97
C GLU A 152 -11.33 -19.93 -6.67
N ALA A 153 -11.57 -21.19 -6.30
CA ALA A 153 -12.93 -21.67 -5.99
C ALA A 153 -13.57 -20.90 -4.82
N GLU A 154 -12.79 -20.60 -3.77
CA GLU A 154 -13.25 -19.82 -2.63
C GLU A 154 -13.48 -18.36 -2.99
N ILE A 155 -12.55 -17.73 -3.73
CA ILE A 155 -12.69 -16.35 -4.20
C ILE A 155 -13.94 -16.20 -5.08
N ARG A 156 -14.18 -17.16 -5.99
CA ARG A 156 -15.37 -17.19 -6.85
C ARG A 156 -16.65 -17.29 -6.03
N ALA A 157 -16.69 -18.19 -5.05
CA ALA A 157 -17.84 -18.32 -4.16
C ALA A 157 -18.12 -17.02 -3.38
N PHE A 158 -17.09 -16.23 -3.03
CA PHE A 158 -17.22 -14.93 -2.36
C PHE A 158 -17.53 -13.76 -3.31
N ALA A 159 -17.31 -13.93 -4.62
CA ALA A 159 -17.67 -12.95 -5.62
C ALA A 159 -19.13 -13.09 -6.09
N GLU A 160 -19.67 -14.31 -6.09
CA GLU A 160 -21.02 -14.62 -6.62
C GLU A 160 -22.15 -14.29 -5.65
N ARG A 161 -21.88 -14.28 -4.34
CA ARG A 161 -22.85 -13.96 -3.30
C ARG A 161 -22.21 -13.18 -2.17
N GLU A 162 -23.02 -12.42 -1.44
CA GLU A 162 -22.57 -11.75 -0.23
C GLU A 162 -22.41 -12.76 0.92
N HIS A 163 -21.35 -12.60 1.71
CA HIS A 163 -21.08 -13.38 2.92
C HIS A 163 -20.98 -12.44 4.12
N ASP A 164 -21.05 -12.98 5.33
CA ASP A 164 -20.91 -12.18 6.55
C ASP A 164 -19.55 -11.46 6.58
N ILE A 165 -19.51 -10.29 7.22
CA ILE A 165 -18.32 -9.45 7.31
C ILE A 165 -17.13 -10.19 7.97
N ILE A 166 -17.38 -11.12 8.88
CA ILE A 166 -16.34 -11.94 9.51
C ILE A 166 -15.80 -12.98 8.54
N ASP A 167 -16.66 -13.61 7.74
CA ASP A 167 -16.23 -14.55 6.70
C ASP A 167 -15.40 -13.83 5.63
N GLN A 168 -15.85 -12.65 5.19
CA GLN A 168 -15.11 -11.81 4.25
C GLN A 168 -13.74 -11.43 4.83
N ALA A 169 -13.69 -11.00 6.10
CA ALA A 169 -12.44 -10.69 6.76
C ALA A 169 -11.52 -11.90 6.89
N GLY A 170 -12.08 -13.09 7.16
CA GLY A 170 -11.35 -14.35 7.24
C GLY A 170 -10.67 -14.71 5.92
N LEU A 171 -11.42 -14.70 4.82
CA LEU A 171 -10.87 -15.00 3.49
C LEU A 171 -9.82 -13.93 3.09
N LEU A 172 -10.13 -12.64 3.25
CA LEU A 172 -9.19 -11.58 2.90
C LEU A 172 -7.89 -11.68 3.72
N TRP A 173 -7.98 -11.93 5.03
CA TRP A 173 -6.81 -12.15 5.88
C TRP A 173 -5.99 -13.35 5.41
N LYS A 174 -6.65 -14.46 5.03
CA LYS A 174 -6.00 -15.67 4.51
C LYS A 174 -5.20 -15.39 3.24
N LEU A 175 -5.78 -14.68 2.27
CA LEU A 175 -5.11 -14.34 1.00
C LEU A 175 -3.92 -13.40 1.22
N ILE A 176 -4.09 -12.39 2.07
CA ILE A 176 -3.01 -11.47 2.47
C ILE A 176 -1.88 -12.25 3.15
N HIS A 177 -2.19 -13.14 4.09
CA HIS A 177 -1.15 -13.85 4.85
C HIS A 177 -0.52 -14.99 4.06
N HIS A 178 -1.18 -15.51 3.03
CA HIS A 178 -0.55 -16.36 2.02
C HIS A 178 0.62 -15.61 1.33
N MET A 179 0.39 -14.37 0.89
CA MET A 179 1.47 -13.54 0.33
C MET A 179 2.56 -13.23 1.35
N VAL A 180 2.19 -12.86 2.57
CA VAL A 180 3.18 -12.57 3.63
C VAL A 180 4.05 -13.79 3.91
N ALA A 181 3.47 -15.00 3.94
CA ALA A 181 4.24 -16.23 4.12
C ALA A 181 5.21 -16.46 2.95
N GLY A 182 4.77 -16.23 1.71
CA GLY A 182 5.62 -16.27 0.52
C GLY A 182 6.79 -15.29 0.59
N TYR A 183 6.51 -14.02 0.93
CA TYR A 183 7.53 -12.99 1.09
C TYR A 183 8.53 -13.35 2.20
N ARG A 184 8.08 -13.89 3.33
CA ARG A 184 9.00 -14.32 4.40
C ARG A 184 9.96 -15.42 3.96
N ALA A 185 9.53 -16.30 3.06
CA ALA A 185 10.36 -17.37 2.54
C ALA A 185 11.35 -16.88 1.47
N ARG A 186 10.90 -15.99 0.57
CA ARG A 186 11.72 -15.48 -0.56
C ARG A 186 12.62 -14.30 -0.18
N HIS A 187 12.21 -13.50 0.79
CA HIS A 187 12.86 -12.25 1.20
C HIS A 187 13.13 -12.21 2.71
N PRO A 188 13.97 -13.10 3.25
CA PRO A 188 14.31 -13.12 4.68
C PRO A 188 15.00 -11.82 5.16
N GLU A 189 15.51 -11.00 4.25
CA GLU A 189 16.12 -9.69 4.51
C GLU A 189 15.10 -8.58 4.79
N TRP A 190 13.83 -8.75 4.42
CA TRP A 190 12.78 -7.76 4.69
C TRP A 190 12.39 -7.73 6.17
N ALA A 191 11.83 -6.60 6.61
CA ALA A 191 11.31 -6.47 7.97
C ALA A 191 9.88 -7.00 8.05
N PHE A 192 9.67 -8.08 8.82
CA PHE A 192 8.34 -8.59 9.18
C PHE A 192 8.11 -8.39 10.67
N VAL A 193 7.12 -7.59 11.02
CA VAL A 193 6.90 -7.20 12.42
C VAL A 193 5.45 -7.43 12.80
N ARG A 194 5.20 -8.00 13.98
CA ARG A 194 3.84 -8.13 14.51
C ARG A 194 3.40 -6.81 15.12
N HIS A 195 2.19 -6.38 14.82
CA HIS A 195 1.58 -5.18 15.36
C HIS A 195 1.48 -5.23 16.88
N GLU A 196 1.16 -6.41 17.42
CA GLU A 196 1.01 -6.64 18.86
C GLU A 196 2.35 -6.45 19.59
N ASP A 197 3.46 -6.91 19.01
CA ASP A 197 4.79 -6.72 19.60
C ASP A 197 5.20 -5.25 19.63
N LEU A 198 5.03 -4.53 18.50
CA LEU A 198 5.28 -3.08 18.43
C LEU A 198 4.39 -2.28 19.37
N SER A 199 3.17 -2.74 19.64
CA SER A 199 2.26 -2.06 20.57
C SER A 199 2.65 -2.29 22.03
N ASN A 200 3.20 -3.46 22.34
CA ASN A 200 3.62 -3.81 23.70
C ASN A 200 4.94 -3.12 24.10
N ASP A 201 5.91 -3.00 23.17
CA ASP A 201 7.18 -2.31 23.40
C ASP A 201 7.52 -1.38 22.22
N PRO A 202 6.85 -0.21 22.13
CA PRO A 202 6.97 0.66 20.95
C PRO A 202 8.36 1.30 20.83
N LEU A 203 8.98 1.73 21.93
CA LEU A 203 10.26 2.44 21.84
C LEU A 203 11.36 1.52 21.32
N GLU A 204 11.49 0.34 21.91
CA GLU A 204 12.49 -0.63 21.49
C GLU A 204 12.16 -1.20 20.10
N GLY A 205 10.88 -1.51 19.87
CA GLY A 205 10.40 -2.05 18.60
C GLY A 205 10.67 -1.13 17.41
N PHE A 206 10.35 0.17 17.52
CA PHE A 206 10.65 1.15 16.48
C PHE A 206 12.15 1.43 16.36
N SER A 207 12.90 1.46 17.47
CA SER A 207 14.36 1.61 17.45
C SER A 207 15.03 0.52 16.61
N LYS A 208 14.72 -0.75 16.89
CA LYS A 208 15.22 -1.91 16.11
C LYS A 208 14.81 -1.84 14.65
N LEU A 209 13.55 -1.49 14.39
CA LEU A 209 13.04 -1.38 13.02
C LEU A 209 13.79 -0.31 12.24
N PHE A 210 13.99 0.88 12.81
CA PHE A 210 14.71 1.99 12.18
C PHE A 210 16.16 1.63 11.88
N GLN A 211 16.84 0.96 12.81
CA GLN A 211 18.18 0.43 12.59
C GLN A 211 18.21 -0.58 11.43
N HIS A 212 17.28 -1.53 11.39
CA HIS A 212 17.17 -2.54 10.33
C HIS A 212 17.00 -1.91 8.94
N VAL A 213 16.13 -0.90 8.83
CA VAL A 213 15.85 -0.23 7.54
C VAL A 213 16.74 0.98 7.29
N GLY A 214 17.80 1.20 8.09
CA GLY A 214 18.72 2.32 7.91
C GLY A 214 18.03 3.68 7.89
N VAL A 215 16.98 3.86 8.69
CA VAL A 215 16.34 5.15 8.95
C VAL A 215 16.92 5.68 10.27
N PRO A 216 17.45 6.91 10.29
CA PRO A 216 18.03 7.50 11.49
C PRO A 216 16.98 8.03 12.48
#